data_AF-A0A960ZZX1-F1
#
_entry.id   AF-A0A960ZZX1-F1
#
_cell.length_a   1.000
_cell.length_b   1.000
_cell.length_c   1.000
_cell.angle_alpha   90.00
_cell.angle_beta   90.00
_cell.angle_gamma   90.00
#
_symmetry.space_group_name_H-M   'P 1'
#
loop_
_entity.id
_entity.type
_entity.pdbx_description
1 polymer ?
#
loop_
_entity_poly.entity_id
_entity_poly.type
_entity_poly.pdbx_seq_one_letter_code
_entity_poly.pdbx_strand_id
1 'polypeptide(L)'
;MSNLVIIGTQWGDEGKGKIVDCFTQSADVVVRFQGGNNAGHTLVVDGFKTVLHLIPSGILHKDKVCVIGNGVVLDPAVLWEEMQGLKKSLS
;
A
#
# COMPACT_ATOMS: atom_id res chain seq x y z
N MET A 1 22.98 3.76 -3.52
CA MET A 1 21.55 3.73 -3.18
C MET A 1 20.79 3.18 -4.37
N SER A 2 19.93 2.19 -4.16
CA SER A 2 19.09 1.58 -5.21
C SER A 2 17.66 2.03 -5.01
N ASN A 3 17.02 2.54 -6.07
CA ASN A 3 15.63 2.97 -6.04
C ASN A 3 14.88 2.22 -7.15
N LEU A 4 13.68 1.72 -6.83
CA LEU A 4 12.78 1.09 -7.79
C LEU A 4 11.48 1.89 -7.84
N VAL A 5 11.04 2.21 -9.05
CA VAL A 5 9.76 2.89 -9.30
C VAL A 5 8.86 1.94 -10.07
N ILE A 6 7.68 1.68 -9.52
CA ILE A 6 6.65 0.83 -10.14
C ILE A 6 5.49 1.73 -10.57
N ILE A 7 5.22 1.74 -11.88
CA ILE A 7 4.13 2.51 -12.50
C ILE A 7 3.25 1.62 -13.37
N GLY A 8 2.03 2.07 -13.61
CA GLY A 8 1.14 1.47 -14.62
C GLY A 8 1.39 2.13 -15.96
N THR A 9 1.48 1.33 -17.02
CA THR A 9 1.71 1.80 -18.38
C THR A 9 0.41 1.86 -19.21
N GLN A 10 -0.72 1.49 -18.60
CA GLN A 10 -2.04 1.40 -19.23
C GLN A 10 -3.04 2.29 -18.46
N TRP A 11 -4.30 1.87 -18.38
CA TRP A 11 -5.39 2.62 -17.75
C TRP A 11 -5.85 2.00 -16.42
N GLY A 12 -4.91 1.56 -15.58
CA GLY A 12 -5.24 0.96 -14.29
C GLY A 12 -5.45 -0.55 -14.37
N ASP A 13 -5.68 -1.16 -13.20
CA ASP A 13 -5.89 -2.60 -13.01
C ASP A 13 -4.83 -3.55 -13.59
N GLU A 14 -3.59 -3.07 -13.80
CA GLU A 14 -2.48 -3.87 -14.33
C GLU A 14 -1.88 -4.85 -13.29
N GLY A 15 -2.51 -5.00 -12.13
CA GLY A 15 -2.01 -5.88 -11.07
C GLY A 15 -0.78 -5.36 -10.33
N LYS A 16 -0.52 -4.04 -10.37
CA LYS A 16 0.66 -3.40 -9.73
C LYS A 16 0.85 -3.80 -8.28
N GLY A 17 -0.24 -3.94 -7.51
CA GLY A 17 -0.17 -4.32 -6.09
C GLY A 17 0.60 -5.63 -5.85
N LYS A 18 0.44 -6.62 -6.73
CA LYS A 18 1.18 -7.90 -6.65
C LYS A 18 2.67 -7.72 -6.91
N ILE A 19 3.02 -6.85 -7.87
CA ILE A 19 4.41 -6.54 -8.19
C ILE A 19 5.06 -5.76 -7.03
N VAL A 20 4.35 -4.76 -6.50
CA VAL A 20 4.83 -3.99 -5.34
C VAL A 20 5.08 -4.90 -4.13
N ASP A 21 4.16 -5.82 -3.83
CA ASP A 21 4.34 -6.77 -2.72
C ASP A 21 5.58 -7.67 -2.92
N CYS A 22 5.79 -8.19 -4.13
CA CYS A 22 6.97 -8.99 -4.45
C CYS A 22 8.29 -8.25 -4.20
N PHE A 23 8.40 -6.98 -4.63
CA PHE A 23 9.61 -6.19 -4.42
C PHE A 23 9.73 -5.61 -3.00
N THR A 24 8.62 -5.51 -2.26
CA THR A 24 8.64 -5.00 -0.88
C THR A 24 9.54 -5.84 0.03
N GLN A 25 9.65 -7.15 -0.21
CA GLN A 25 10.53 -8.03 0.57
C GLN A 25 11.98 -7.52 0.61
N SER A 26 12.46 -6.93 -0.49
CA SER A 26 13.83 -6.41 -0.65
C SER A 26 13.97 -4.90 -0.43
N ALA A 27 12.88 -4.17 -0.23
CA ALA A 27 12.91 -2.72 0.01
C ALA A 27 12.95 -2.43 1.51
N ASP A 28 13.61 -1.36 1.96
CA ASP A 28 13.52 -0.91 3.37
C ASP A 28 12.37 0.09 3.59
N VAL A 29 12.06 0.85 2.53
CA VAL A 29 11.05 1.93 2.53
C VAL A 29 10.11 1.75 1.35
N VAL A 30 8.80 1.81 1.61
CA VAL A 30 7.74 1.75 0.59
C VAL A 30 6.97 3.06 0.60
N VAL A 31 6.97 3.75 -0.53
CA VAL A 31 6.42 5.10 -0.65
C VAL A 31 5.28 5.14 -1.66
N ARG A 32 4.14 5.68 -1.25
CA ARG A 32 3.10 6.13 -2.17
C ARG A 32 3.32 7.61 -2.44
N PHE A 33 3.53 7.98 -3.71
CA PHE A 33 3.95 9.34 -4.06
C PHE A 33 2.85 10.21 -4.68
N GLN A 34 1.74 9.63 -5.16
CA GLN A 34 0.63 10.36 -5.80
C GLN A 34 -0.71 9.64 -5.64
N GLY A 35 -1.79 10.33 -6.03
CA GLY A 35 -3.14 9.77 -6.12
C GLY A 35 -3.94 10.00 -4.85
N GLY A 36 -4.92 9.16 -4.56
CA GLY A 36 -5.69 9.21 -3.32
C GLY A 36 -6.33 7.86 -3.01
N ASN A 37 -7.48 7.87 -2.36
CA ASN A 37 -8.27 6.67 -2.06
C ASN A 37 -9.00 6.08 -3.30
N ASN A 38 -8.77 6.62 -4.49
CA ASN A 38 -9.28 6.09 -5.77
C ASN A 38 -8.49 4.87 -6.29
N ALA A 39 -7.34 4.59 -5.70
CA ALA A 39 -6.63 3.33 -5.91
C ALA A 39 -7.08 2.30 -4.87
N GLY A 40 -6.96 1.02 -5.17
CA GLY A 40 -7.25 -0.05 -4.23
C GLY A 40 -6.46 -1.30 -4.59
N HIS A 41 -5.86 -1.93 -3.60
CA HIS A 41 -5.29 -3.26 -3.78
C HIS A 41 -5.78 -4.16 -2.66
N THR A 42 -6.25 -5.32 -3.06
CA THR A 42 -6.67 -6.37 -2.15
C THR A 42 -5.43 -7.13 -1.71
N LEU A 43 -5.27 -7.29 -0.40
CA LEU A 43 -4.28 -8.15 0.21
C LEU A 43 -4.99 -9.25 1.00
N VAL A 44 -4.38 -10.43 1.04
CA VAL A 44 -4.86 -11.55 1.86
C VAL A 44 -3.74 -11.88 2.84
N VAL A 45 -4.00 -11.68 4.13
CA VAL A 45 -3.07 -11.96 5.23
C VAL A 45 -3.75 -12.95 6.15
N ASP A 46 -3.13 -14.12 6.36
CA ASP A 46 -3.65 -15.16 7.25
C ASP A 46 -5.13 -15.53 6.98
N GLY A 47 -5.53 -15.50 5.71
CA GLY A 47 -6.90 -15.79 5.27
C GLY A 47 -7.86 -14.60 5.34
N PHE A 48 -7.46 -13.47 5.93
CA PHE A 48 -8.26 -12.24 5.99
C PHE A 48 -7.96 -11.33 4.79
N LYS A 49 -9.03 -10.99 4.07
CA LYS A 49 -8.98 -10.06 2.94
C LYS A 49 -9.06 -8.63 3.46
N THR A 50 -7.98 -7.87 3.29
CA THR A 50 -7.94 -6.43 3.60
C THR A 50 -7.79 -5.65 2.30
N VAL A 51 -8.59 -4.58 2.14
CA VAL A 51 -8.46 -3.67 1.00
C VAL A 51 -7.81 -2.39 1.51
N LEU A 52 -6.67 -2.02 0.90
CA LEU A 52 -5.97 -0.78 1.21
C LEU A 52 -6.06 0.19 0.03
N HIS A 53 -6.51 1.39 0.32
CA HIS A 53 -6.65 2.48 -0.63
C HIS A 53 -5.62 3.57 -0.44
N LEU A 54 -5.22 3.92 0.80
CA LEU A 54 -4.24 4.96 1.08
C LEU A 54 -2.92 4.41 1.61
N ILE A 55 -2.97 3.46 2.54
CA ILE A 55 -1.79 2.90 3.18
C ILE A 55 -0.96 2.11 2.14
N PRO A 56 0.38 2.32 2.07
CA PRO A 56 1.24 1.53 1.20
C PRO A 56 1.17 0.03 1.52
N SER A 57 1.22 -0.82 0.50
CA SER A 57 1.15 -2.29 0.63
C SER A 57 2.21 -2.88 1.56
N GLY A 58 3.33 -2.17 1.74
CA GLY A 58 4.41 -2.61 2.61
C GLY A 58 4.06 -2.68 4.09
N ILE A 59 2.90 -2.17 4.50
CA ILE A 59 2.47 -2.17 5.90
C ILE A 59 2.30 -3.59 6.48
N LEU A 60 2.17 -4.60 5.61
CA LEU A 60 2.09 -6.00 6.00
C LEU A 60 3.44 -6.61 6.41
N HIS A 61 4.54 -5.94 6.09
CA HIS A 61 5.89 -6.40 6.36
C HIS A 61 6.41 -5.61 7.57
N LYS A 62 6.59 -6.29 8.71
CA LYS A 62 6.86 -5.65 10.02
C LYS A 62 8.08 -4.72 10.03
N ASP A 63 9.10 -5.03 9.22
CA ASP A 63 10.38 -4.32 9.23
C ASP A 63 10.47 -3.22 8.15
N LYS A 64 9.34 -2.82 7.56
CA LYS A 64 9.29 -1.88 6.44
C LYS A 64 8.71 -0.54 6.85
N VAL A 65 9.38 0.54 6.46
CA VAL A 65 8.86 1.89 6.67
C VAL A 65 7.90 2.25 5.54
N CYS A 66 6.64 2.50 5.88
CA CYS A 66 5.64 2.95 4.93
C CYS A 66 5.47 4.48 4.98
N VAL A 67 5.54 5.13 3.83
CA VAL A 67 5.42 6.58 3.71
C VAL A 67 4.32 6.95 2.74
N ILE A 68 3.44 7.86 3.18
CA ILE A 68 2.51 8.57 2.30
C ILE A 68 3.17 9.91 1.97
N GLY A 69 3.56 10.08 0.71
CA GLY A 69 4.23 11.29 0.22
C GLY A 69 3.28 12.48 0.09
N ASN A 70 3.84 13.67 -0.02
CA ASN A 70 3.09 14.93 -0.12
C ASN A 70 2.26 15.09 -1.40
N GLY A 71 2.47 14.24 -2.41
CA GLY A 71 1.66 14.23 -3.63
C GLY A 71 0.35 13.44 -3.52
N VAL A 72 0.06 12.85 -2.36
CA VAL A 72 -1.17 12.07 -2.13
C VAL A 72 -2.28 12.98 -1.57
N VAL A 73 -3.45 12.94 -2.20
CA VAL A 73 -4.69 13.48 -1.67
C VAL A 73 -5.18 12.53 -0.58
N LEU A 74 -5.10 12.99 0.67
CA LEU A 74 -5.37 12.18 1.85
C LEU A 74 -6.77 12.48 2.39
N ASP A 75 -7.62 11.47 2.42
CA ASP A 75 -8.88 11.48 3.16
C ASP A 75 -8.63 10.92 4.57
N PRO A 76 -8.70 11.75 5.63
CA PRO A 76 -8.39 11.30 6.98
C PRO A 76 -9.35 10.24 7.52
N ALA A 77 -10.62 10.26 7.09
CA ALA A 77 -11.61 9.28 7.54
C ALA A 77 -11.28 7.90 6.98
N VAL A 78 -10.98 7.82 5.68
CA VAL A 78 -10.58 6.57 5.03
C VAL A 78 -9.27 6.03 5.60
N LEU A 79 -8.27 6.89 5.83
CA LEU A 79 -7.02 6.46 6.46
C LEU A 79 -7.27 5.86 7.85
N TRP A 80 -8.12 6.51 8.65
CA TRP A 80 -8.47 6.02 9.98
C TRP A 80 -9.16 4.65 9.91
N GLU A 81 -10.13 4.48 9.01
CA GLU A 81 -10.83 3.21 8.79
C GLU A 81 -9.86 2.09 8.39
N GLU A 82 -8.93 2.34 7.48
CA GLU A 82 -7.90 1.37 7.08
C GLU A 82 -6.99 0.97 8.26
N MET A 83 -6.55 1.95 9.06
CA MET A 83 -5.74 1.68 10.25
C MET A 83 -6.49 0.83 11.28
N GLN A 84 -7.79 1.07 11.48
CA GLN A 84 -8.61 0.26 12.37
C GLN A 84 -8.84 -1.15 11.83
N GLY A 85 -9.04 -1.29 10.51
CA GLY A 85 -9.13 -2.58 9.84
C GLY A 85 -7.86 -3.40 10.04
N LEU A 86 -6.69 -2.83 9.77
CA LEU A 86 -5.39 -3.47 9.95
C LEU A 86 -5.14 -3.91 11.40
N LYS A 87 -5.47 -3.07 12.38
CA LYS A 87 -5.31 -3.41 13.81
C LYS A 87 -6.13 -4.64 14.22
N LYS A 88 -7.33 -4.82 13.67
CA LYS A 88 -8.18 -5.99 13.94
C LYS A 88 -7.68 -7.24 13.24
N SER A 89 -7.07 -7.10 12.07
CA SER A 89 -6.54 -8.24 11.30
C SER A 89 -5.19 -8.73 11.80
N LEU A 90 -4.44 -7.89 12.53
CA LEU A 90 -3.11 -8.21 13.08
C LEU A 90 -3.14 -8.58 14.58
N SER A 91 -4.32 -8.58 15.21
CA SER A 91 -4.55 -8.99 16.60
C SER A 91 -5.04 -10.42 16.70
#